data_AF-A0A7L4NNL5-F1
#
_entry.id   AF-A0A7L4NNL5-F1
#
_cell.length_a   1.000
_cell.length_b   1.000
_cell.length_c   1.000
_cell.angle_alpha   90.00
_cell.angle_beta   90.00
_cell.angle_gamma   90.00
#
_symmetry.space_group_name_H-M   'P 1'
#
loop_
_entity.id
_entity.type
_entity.pdbx_description
1 polymer ?
#
loop_
_entity_poly.entity_id
_entity_poly.type
_entity_poly.pdbx_seq_one_letter_code
_entity_poly.pdbx_strand_id
1 'polypeptide(L)'
;MPGYSEFYFNVDHGYLEGLVRGFKAGILTSGDYVNLAQCETLEDMKLHLQTTDYGNFLANETGPLTISTIDEKLKEKLLTEFHYFRNHAFEPLATFLNFITYSYMIDNVILLITGTLHQRPIAELVPKCHPLGSFEQMEAVSIASNPTELFNAILVDTPLAAFFQDCLSENDLDEMNIEIMRNKLYKASSCNLMIISYLEAFYKFCENQGGTTAEIMRPILKFEADRRAFIITINSFGTELSKEERAKLYPTCGTLHPEGLHLLANADDYEQVKCVADYYA
;
A
#
# COMPACT_ATOMS: atom_id res chain seq x y z
N MET A 1 -29.77 8.87 0.88
CA MET A 1 -30.32 9.20 -0.45
C MET A 1 -29.16 9.36 -1.41
N PRO A 2 -28.85 8.35 -2.24
CA PRO A 2 -27.77 8.44 -3.22
C PRO A 2 -28.28 9.30 -4.39
N GLY A 3 -27.66 10.46 -4.64
CA GLY A 3 -28.06 11.37 -5.72
C GLY A 3 -27.97 12.86 -5.42
N TYR A 4 -27.69 13.27 -4.18
CA TYR A 4 -27.55 14.69 -3.79
C TYR A 4 -26.14 15.06 -3.28
N SER A 5 -25.17 14.15 -3.36
CA SER A 5 -23.80 14.39 -2.87
C SER A 5 -23.12 15.54 -3.60
N GLU A 6 -23.43 15.75 -4.88
CA GLU A 6 -22.86 16.81 -5.71
C GLU A 6 -23.20 18.23 -5.22
N PHE A 7 -24.35 18.42 -4.55
CA PHE A 7 -24.79 19.74 -4.10
C PHE A 7 -24.03 20.25 -2.87
N TYR A 8 -23.50 19.34 -2.04
CA TYR A 8 -22.80 19.68 -0.80
C TYR A 8 -21.29 19.40 -0.86
N PHE A 9 -20.84 18.60 -1.83
CA PHE A 9 -19.42 18.24 -1.98
C PHE A 9 -18.50 19.45 -2.05
N ASN A 10 -18.88 20.47 -2.82
CA ASN A 10 -18.04 21.65 -3.04
C ASN A 10 -17.90 22.54 -1.79
N VAL A 11 -18.74 22.36 -0.77
CA VAL A 11 -18.66 23.13 0.49
C VAL A 11 -17.37 22.82 1.23
N ASP A 12 -17.03 21.53 1.36
CA ASP A 12 -15.88 21.08 2.15
C ASP A 12 -14.71 20.56 1.30
N HIS A 13 -14.95 20.20 0.03
CA HIS A 13 -13.95 19.49 -0.79
C HIS A 13 -13.64 20.16 -2.14
N GLY A 14 -14.38 21.21 -2.53
CA GLY A 14 -14.21 21.84 -3.85
C GLY A 14 -12.81 22.43 -4.08
N TYR A 15 -12.21 23.02 -3.04
CA TYR A 15 -10.83 23.52 -3.10
C TYR A 15 -9.82 22.40 -3.37
N LEU A 16 -9.92 21.29 -2.62
CA LEU A 16 -9.00 20.16 -2.75
C LEU A 16 -9.20 19.43 -4.07
N GLU A 17 -10.44 19.31 -4.57
CA GLU A 17 -10.70 18.73 -5.89
C GLU A 17 -10.01 19.56 -6.99
N GLY A 18 -10.18 20.88 -6.97
CA GLY A 18 -9.51 21.78 -7.93
C GLY A 18 -8.00 21.63 -7.89
N LEU A 19 -7.42 21.51 -6.69
CA LEU A 19 -5.99 21.34 -6.51
C LEU A 19 -5.48 19.97 -7.02
N VAL A 20 -6.17 18.86 -6.69
CA VAL A 20 -5.83 17.51 -7.20
C VAL A 20 -5.89 17.49 -8.74
N ARG A 21 -6.91 18.12 -9.33
CA ARG A 21 -7.04 18.22 -10.80
C ARG A 21 -5.91 19.05 -11.41
N GLY A 22 -5.45 20.09 -10.71
CA GLY A 22 -4.25 20.84 -11.07
C GLY A 22 -3.01 19.96 -11.09
N PHE A 23 -2.74 19.21 -10.02
CA PHE A 23 -1.58 18.31 -9.97
C PHE A 23 -1.66 17.18 -11.00
N LYS A 24 -2.87 16.69 -11.33
CA LYS A 24 -3.05 15.73 -12.43
C LYS A 24 -2.55 16.29 -13.77
N ALA A 25 -2.71 17.60 -14.01
CA ALA A 25 -2.24 18.21 -15.25
C ALA A 25 -0.70 18.26 -15.37
N GLY A 26 0.00 18.14 -14.24
CA GLY A 26 1.47 18.08 -14.17
C GLY A 26 2.07 16.69 -14.37
N ILE A 27 1.24 15.65 -14.56
CA ILE A 27 1.72 14.31 -14.88
C ILE A 27 2.34 14.32 -16.28
N LEU A 28 3.56 13.79 -16.39
CA LEU A 28 4.31 13.73 -17.63
C LEU A 28 3.51 13.10 -18.76
N THR A 29 3.55 13.75 -19.92
CA THR A 29 2.88 13.29 -21.12
C THR A 29 3.79 12.35 -21.92
N SER A 30 3.22 11.67 -22.92
CA SER A 30 4.00 10.83 -23.83
C SER A 30 5.13 11.59 -24.53
N GLY A 31 4.95 12.90 -24.80
CA GLY A 31 6.01 13.74 -25.37
C GLY A 31 7.19 13.94 -24.41
N ASP A 32 6.89 14.16 -23.14
CA ASP A 32 7.92 14.32 -22.10
C ASP A 32 8.74 13.04 -21.93
N TYR A 33 8.07 11.87 -21.94
CA TYR A 33 8.77 10.57 -21.89
C TYR A 33 9.69 10.33 -23.10
N VAL A 34 9.31 10.78 -24.30
CA VAL A 34 10.19 10.69 -25.49
C VAL A 34 11.44 11.55 -25.30
N ASN A 35 11.29 12.75 -24.75
CA ASN A 35 12.44 13.63 -24.47
C ASN A 35 13.35 13.03 -23.40
N LEU A 36 12.78 12.47 -22.33
CA LEU A 36 13.55 11.79 -21.27
C LEU A 36 14.30 10.57 -21.79
N ALA A 37 13.72 9.81 -22.73
CA ALA A 37 14.38 8.65 -23.34
C ALA A 37 15.59 9.02 -24.22
N GLN A 38 15.69 10.27 -24.67
CA GLN A 38 16.80 10.78 -25.48
C GLN A 38 17.94 11.39 -24.64
N CYS A 39 17.79 11.48 -23.31
CA CYS A 39 18.82 12.01 -22.43
C CYS A 39 20.03 11.06 -22.37
N GLU A 40 21.24 11.60 -22.51
CA GLU A 40 22.49 10.83 -22.40
C GLU A 40 23.06 10.85 -20.97
N THR A 41 22.73 11.89 -20.19
CA THR A 41 23.21 12.05 -18.81
C THR A 41 22.08 12.40 -17.83
N LEU A 42 22.35 12.23 -16.53
CA LEU A 42 21.42 12.63 -15.47
C LEU A 42 21.22 14.15 -15.38
N GLU A 43 22.20 14.94 -15.82
CA GLU A 43 22.08 16.39 -15.89
C GLU A 43 21.13 16.82 -17.02
N ASP A 44 21.15 16.14 -18.16
CA ASP A 44 20.20 16.38 -19.25
C ASP A 44 18.77 16.07 -18.78
N MET A 45 18.59 14.94 -18.10
CA MET A 45 17.31 14.57 -17.49
C MET A 45 16.83 15.64 -16.50
N LYS A 46 17.71 16.16 -15.64
CA LYS A 46 17.38 17.24 -14.71
C LYS A 46 16.93 18.50 -15.44
N LEU A 47 17.66 18.92 -16.49
CA LEU A 47 17.30 20.10 -17.28
C LEU A 47 15.92 19.92 -17.95
N HIS A 48 15.62 18.75 -18.48
CA HIS A 48 14.30 18.46 -19.04
C HIS A 48 13.20 18.48 -17.97
N LEU A 49 13.41 17.85 -16.81
CA LEU A 49 12.44 17.86 -15.73
C LEU A 49 12.18 19.28 -15.17
N GLN A 50 13.16 20.19 -15.23
CA GLN A 50 12.96 21.59 -14.84
C GLN A 50 11.95 22.33 -15.72
N THR A 51 11.75 21.89 -16.97
CA THR A 51 10.74 22.47 -17.87
C THR A 51 9.32 21.96 -17.59
N THR A 52 9.19 20.93 -16.76
CA THR A 52 7.92 20.32 -16.33
C THR A 52 7.52 20.82 -14.94
N ASP A 53 6.36 20.39 -14.44
CA ASP A 53 5.85 20.74 -13.10
C ASP A 53 6.71 20.23 -11.93
N TYR A 54 7.69 19.36 -12.21
CA TYR A 54 8.73 18.99 -11.25
C TYR A 54 9.63 20.18 -10.89
N GLY A 55 9.83 21.11 -11.83
CA GLY A 55 10.56 22.36 -11.62
C GLY A 55 11.96 22.15 -11.06
N ASN A 56 12.39 23.06 -10.18
CA ASN A 56 13.73 23.09 -9.62
C ASN A 56 13.92 22.20 -8.37
N PHE A 57 13.33 21.01 -8.35
CA PHE A 57 13.38 20.12 -7.18
C PHE A 57 14.80 19.61 -6.84
N LEU A 58 15.72 19.62 -7.81
CA LEU A 58 17.14 19.24 -7.66
C LEU A 58 18.10 20.44 -7.60
N ALA A 59 17.61 21.66 -7.35
CA ALA A 59 18.46 22.86 -7.39
C ALA A 59 19.47 22.95 -6.23
N ASN A 60 19.15 22.35 -5.08
CA ASN A 60 19.99 22.40 -3.88
C ASN A 60 21.07 21.29 -3.85
N GLU A 61 21.01 20.33 -4.77
CA GLU A 61 22.01 19.26 -4.90
C GLU A 61 23.25 19.80 -5.62
N THR A 62 24.34 20.00 -4.86
CA THR A 62 25.61 20.55 -5.36
C THR A 62 26.64 19.48 -5.74
N GLY A 63 26.36 18.21 -5.42
CA GLY A 63 27.20 17.06 -5.74
C GLY A 63 26.82 16.36 -7.06
N PRO A 64 27.57 15.31 -7.45
CA PRO A 64 27.21 14.50 -8.62
C PRO A 64 25.83 13.86 -8.40
N LEU A 65 24.91 14.07 -9.33
CA LEU A 65 23.58 13.46 -9.26
C LEU A 65 23.68 11.95 -9.27
N THR A 66 23.00 11.32 -8.31
CA THR A 66 22.84 9.88 -8.24
C THR A 66 21.38 9.51 -8.43
N ILE A 67 21.13 8.29 -8.92
CA ILE A 67 19.77 7.77 -9.12
C ILE A 67 19.00 7.73 -7.79
N SER A 68 19.67 7.37 -6.69
CA SER A 68 19.07 7.35 -5.35
C SER A 68 18.63 8.74 -4.90
N THR A 69 19.44 9.78 -5.12
CA THR A 69 19.07 11.16 -4.77
C THR A 69 17.86 11.63 -5.57
N ILE A 70 17.76 11.28 -6.85
CA ILE A 70 16.61 11.63 -7.69
C ILE A 70 15.34 10.93 -7.18
N ASP A 71 15.40 9.62 -6.91
CA ASP A 71 14.27 8.84 -6.39
C ASP A 71 13.78 9.38 -5.03
N GLU A 72 14.71 9.68 -4.11
CA GLU A 72 14.40 10.27 -2.80
C GLU A 72 13.69 11.62 -2.95
N LYS A 73 14.22 12.52 -3.79
CA LYS A 73 13.66 13.87 -3.98
C LYS A 73 12.30 13.85 -4.68
N LEU A 74 12.09 12.94 -5.62
CA LEU A 74 10.79 12.74 -6.28
C LEU A 74 9.74 12.24 -5.27
N LYS A 75 10.11 11.29 -4.41
CA LYS A 75 9.24 10.79 -3.33
C LYS A 75 8.94 11.87 -2.29
N GLU A 76 9.92 12.69 -1.92
CA GLU A 76 9.76 13.81 -0.97
C GLU A 76 8.76 14.85 -1.49
N LYS A 77 8.82 15.18 -2.79
CA LYS A 77 7.85 16.08 -3.43
C LYS A 77 6.43 15.50 -3.36
N LEU A 78 6.25 14.24 -3.76
CA LEU A 78 4.95 13.55 -3.69
C LEU A 78 4.41 13.49 -2.25
N LEU A 79 5.28 13.20 -1.28
CA LEU A 79 4.91 13.16 0.14
C LEU A 79 4.43 14.54 0.61
N THR A 80 5.16 15.60 0.28
CA THR A 80 4.81 16.98 0.67
C THR A 80 3.43 17.37 0.11
N GLU A 81 3.20 17.05 -1.17
CA GLU A 81 1.90 17.27 -1.83
C GLU A 81 0.78 16.47 -1.16
N PHE A 82 1.02 15.20 -0.85
CA PHE A 82 0.04 14.35 -0.17
C PHE A 82 -0.30 14.85 1.25
N HIS A 83 0.71 15.22 2.05
CA HIS A 83 0.49 15.79 3.38
C HIS A 83 -0.27 17.12 3.32
N TYR A 84 -0.03 17.92 2.28
CA TYR A 84 -0.82 19.13 2.06
C TYR A 84 -2.31 18.81 1.93
N PHE A 85 -2.69 17.82 1.11
CA PHE A 85 -4.09 17.38 1.03
C PHE A 85 -4.60 16.85 2.36
N ARG A 86 -3.82 16.01 3.03
CA ARG A 86 -4.24 15.38 4.28
C ARG A 86 -4.50 16.38 5.40
N ASN A 87 -3.70 17.44 5.49
CA ASN A 87 -3.80 18.48 6.51
C ASN A 87 -4.98 19.43 6.29
N HIS A 88 -5.45 19.58 5.05
CA HIS A 88 -6.57 20.45 4.70
C HIS A 88 -7.88 19.68 4.45
N ALA A 89 -7.86 18.35 4.55
CA ALA A 89 -9.03 17.51 4.37
C ALA A 89 -9.90 17.48 5.64
N PHE A 90 -11.20 17.71 5.46
CA PHE A 90 -12.23 17.45 6.47
C PHE A 90 -12.78 16.04 6.34
N GLU A 91 -13.47 15.54 7.36
CA GLU A 91 -14.24 14.29 7.24
C GLU A 91 -15.34 14.45 6.19
N PRO A 92 -15.58 13.44 5.32
CA PRO A 92 -15.03 12.07 5.32
C PRO A 92 -13.70 11.88 4.55
N LEU A 93 -13.21 12.92 3.86
CA LEU A 93 -12.00 12.85 3.01
C LEU A 93 -10.73 12.58 3.83
N ALA A 94 -10.64 13.10 5.05
CA ALA A 94 -9.52 12.83 5.95
C ALA A 94 -9.36 11.33 6.23
N THR A 95 -10.46 10.65 6.59
CA THR A 95 -10.49 9.19 6.76
C THR A 95 -10.13 8.46 5.46
N PHE A 96 -10.65 8.89 4.31
CA PHE A 96 -10.30 8.30 3.02
C PHE A 96 -8.79 8.38 2.72
N LEU A 97 -8.15 9.52 2.98
CA LEU A 97 -6.71 9.70 2.80
C LEU A 97 -5.90 8.86 3.82
N ASN A 98 -6.39 8.67 5.04
CA ASN A 98 -5.78 7.74 6.00
C ASN A 98 -5.81 6.29 5.48
N PHE A 99 -6.91 5.85 4.88
CA PHE A 99 -6.96 4.51 4.28
C PHE A 99 -5.88 4.35 3.20
N ILE A 100 -5.54 5.39 2.43
CA ILE A 100 -4.44 5.30 1.46
C ILE A 100 -3.09 5.10 2.16
N THR A 101 -2.84 5.77 3.29
CA THR A 101 -1.57 5.62 4.02
C THR A 101 -1.45 4.27 4.71
N TYR A 102 -2.56 3.64 5.12
CA TYR A 102 -2.54 2.33 5.78
C TYR A 102 -1.87 1.24 4.94
N SER A 103 -2.00 1.26 3.62
CA SER A 103 -1.28 0.31 2.75
C SER A 103 0.25 0.40 2.97
N TYR A 104 0.79 1.61 3.01
CA TYR A 104 2.22 1.84 3.23
C TYR A 104 2.64 1.58 4.68
N MET A 105 1.75 1.85 5.65
CA MET A 105 2.00 1.53 7.06
C MET A 105 2.12 0.01 7.25
N ILE A 106 1.25 -0.78 6.61
CA ILE A 106 1.31 -2.24 6.67
C ILE A 106 2.65 -2.72 6.08
N ASP A 107 3.05 -2.24 4.90
CA ASP A 107 4.34 -2.61 4.30
C ASP A 107 5.54 -2.25 5.20
N ASN A 108 5.51 -1.09 5.84
CA ASN A 108 6.53 -0.67 6.80
C ASN A 108 6.56 -1.59 8.03
N VAL A 109 5.41 -1.93 8.61
CA VAL A 109 5.31 -2.84 9.74
C VAL A 109 5.88 -4.22 9.38
N ILE A 110 5.58 -4.73 8.19
CA ILE A 110 6.13 -5.99 7.69
C ILE A 110 7.65 -5.90 7.58
N LEU A 111 8.17 -4.80 7.02
CA LEU A 111 9.62 -4.57 6.89
C LEU A 111 10.31 -4.54 8.25
N LEU A 112 9.70 -3.87 9.24
CA LEU A 112 10.22 -3.77 10.60
C LEU A 112 10.23 -5.12 11.31
N ILE A 113 9.09 -5.84 11.31
CA ILE A 113 8.98 -7.16 11.94
C ILE A 113 9.98 -8.13 11.30
N THR A 114 10.05 -8.18 9.97
CA THR A 114 10.96 -9.08 9.27
C THR A 114 12.42 -8.73 9.53
N GLY A 115 12.78 -7.45 9.60
CA GLY A 115 14.14 -7.06 9.94
C GLY A 115 14.53 -7.42 11.38
N THR A 116 13.62 -7.23 12.35
CA THR A 116 13.83 -7.63 13.76
C THR A 116 13.98 -9.14 13.91
N LEU A 117 13.20 -9.94 13.16
CA LEU A 117 13.36 -11.40 13.13
C LEU A 117 14.73 -11.85 12.60
N HIS A 118 15.33 -11.07 11.68
CA HIS A 118 16.69 -11.30 11.19
C HIS A 118 17.76 -10.61 12.04
N GLN A 119 17.42 -10.13 13.24
CA GLN A 119 18.33 -9.47 14.18
C GLN A 119 18.99 -8.21 13.60
N ARG A 120 18.31 -7.51 12.67
CA ARG A 120 18.79 -6.22 12.17
C ARG A 120 18.29 -5.11 13.10
N PRO A 121 19.16 -4.13 13.44
CA PRO A 121 18.75 -3.02 14.28
C PRO A 121 17.68 -2.17 13.56
N ILE A 122 16.63 -1.79 14.29
CA ILE A 122 15.51 -1.02 13.74
C ILE A 122 15.99 0.32 13.15
N ALA A 123 17.00 0.94 13.75
CA ALA A 123 17.62 2.17 13.24
C ALA A 123 18.13 2.06 11.79
N GLU A 124 18.52 0.86 11.31
CA GLU A 124 18.91 0.63 9.91
C GLU A 124 17.73 0.34 8.97
N LEU A 125 16.57 -0.02 9.54
CA LEU A 125 15.35 -0.35 8.79
C LEU A 125 14.49 0.90 8.57
N VAL A 126 14.45 1.82 9.54
CA VAL A 126 13.64 3.06 9.45
C VAL A 126 13.93 3.86 8.17
N PRO A 127 15.20 4.09 7.75
CA PRO A 127 15.48 4.81 6.51
C PRO A 127 14.99 4.09 5.24
N LYS A 128 14.69 2.78 5.33
CA LYS A 128 14.17 1.97 4.21
C LYS A 128 12.64 1.92 4.18
N CYS A 129 11.98 2.41 5.22
CA CYS A 129 10.53 2.50 5.27
C CYS A 129 10.01 3.54 4.28
N HIS A 130 8.82 3.29 3.73
CA HIS A 130 8.15 4.23 2.85
C HIS A 130 7.65 5.45 3.65
N PRO A 131 8.00 6.69 3.26
CA PRO A 131 7.65 7.90 4.01
C PRO A 131 6.13 8.09 4.26
N LEU A 132 5.27 7.74 3.28
CA LEU A 132 3.80 7.82 3.43
C LEU A 132 3.23 6.89 4.52
N GLY A 133 3.95 5.84 4.88
CA GLY A 133 3.58 4.90 5.93
C GLY A 133 4.27 5.18 7.27
N SER A 134 4.87 6.36 7.43
CA SER A 134 5.43 6.78 8.71
C SER A 134 4.31 7.17 9.69
N PHE A 135 4.55 6.96 10.97
CA PHE A 135 3.64 7.32 12.06
C PHE A 135 4.43 8.07 13.13
N GLU A 136 3.76 8.96 13.87
CA GLU A 136 4.41 9.93 14.77
C GLU A 136 5.30 9.27 15.84
N GLN A 137 4.92 8.10 16.36
CA GLN A 137 5.74 7.36 17.34
C GLN A 137 6.74 6.36 16.73
N MET A 138 7.17 6.54 15.48
CA MET A 138 8.24 5.71 14.88
C MET A 138 9.52 5.67 15.75
N GLU A 139 9.83 6.76 16.46
CA GLU A 139 10.96 6.81 17.40
C GLU A 139 10.76 5.86 18.59
N ALA A 140 9.54 5.72 19.12
CA ALA A 140 9.25 4.79 20.22
C ALA A 140 9.41 3.33 19.78
N VAL A 141 9.01 3.04 18.54
CA VAL A 141 9.17 1.74 17.89
C VAL A 141 10.65 1.39 17.67
N SER A 142 11.53 2.39 17.48
CA SER A 142 12.97 2.17 17.33
C SER A 142 13.69 1.66 18.60
N ILE A 143 13.04 1.78 19.76
CA ILE A 143 13.56 1.35 21.06
C ILE A 143 13.23 -0.14 21.32
N ALA A 144 12.24 -0.69 20.62
CA ALA A 144 11.82 -2.08 20.81
C ALA A 144 12.96 -3.05 20.50
N SER A 145 13.31 -3.88 21.49
CA SER A 145 14.46 -4.80 21.40
C SER A 145 14.03 -6.22 21.04
N ASN A 146 12.75 -6.54 21.20
CA ASN A 146 12.18 -7.84 20.86
C ASN A 146 10.93 -7.69 19.96
N PRO A 147 10.61 -8.72 19.15
CA PRO A 147 9.44 -8.68 18.26
C PRO A 147 8.12 -8.43 18.99
N THR A 148 7.97 -8.89 20.23
CA THR A 148 6.73 -8.75 21.02
C THR A 148 6.50 -7.31 21.49
N GLU A 149 7.54 -6.61 21.94
CA GLU A 149 7.51 -5.18 22.27
C GLU A 149 7.24 -4.34 21.03
N LEU A 150 7.89 -4.68 19.92
CA LEU A 150 7.66 -4.04 18.63
C LEU A 150 6.20 -4.20 18.22
N PHE A 151 5.66 -5.41 18.39
CA PHE A 151 4.28 -5.73 18.08
C PHE A 151 3.29 -4.96 18.95
N ASN A 152 3.50 -4.95 20.27
CA ASN A 152 2.66 -4.21 21.21
C ASN A 152 2.72 -2.69 20.98
N ALA A 153 3.89 -2.14 20.68
CA ALA A 153 4.01 -0.71 20.34
C ALA A 153 3.20 -0.37 19.09
N ILE A 154 3.27 -1.20 18.04
CA ILE A 154 2.49 -1.00 16.82
C ILE A 154 0.98 -1.15 17.09
N LEU A 155 0.56 -2.13 17.89
CA LEU A 155 -0.85 -2.33 18.22
C LEU A 155 -1.47 -1.20 19.05
N VAL A 156 -0.70 -0.62 19.97
CA VAL A 156 -1.23 0.43 20.86
C VAL A 156 -1.29 1.77 20.13
N ASP A 157 -0.29 2.07 19.32
CA ASP A 157 -0.08 3.42 18.80
C ASP A 157 -0.53 3.61 17.33
N THR A 158 -0.87 2.54 16.61
CA THR A 158 -1.31 2.63 15.21
C THR A 158 -2.78 2.29 15.01
N PRO A 159 -3.47 2.97 14.08
CA PRO A 159 -4.85 2.63 13.71
C PRO A 159 -4.97 1.25 13.05
N LEU A 160 -3.85 0.56 12.82
CA LEU A 160 -3.83 -0.80 12.31
C LEU A 160 -4.34 -1.84 13.32
N ALA A 161 -4.43 -1.48 14.60
CA ALA A 161 -4.90 -2.34 15.69
C ALA A 161 -6.21 -3.08 15.34
N ALA A 162 -7.14 -2.38 14.69
CA ALA A 162 -8.43 -2.94 14.28
C ALA A 162 -8.30 -4.06 13.24
N PHE A 163 -7.24 -4.05 12.43
CA PHE A 163 -6.97 -5.10 11.43
C PHE A 163 -6.21 -6.29 12.02
N PHE A 164 -5.57 -6.11 13.18
CA PHE A 164 -4.76 -7.14 13.84
C PHE A 164 -5.56 -8.13 14.70
N GLN A 165 -6.72 -7.71 15.24
CA GLN A 165 -7.53 -8.57 16.13
C GLN A 165 -7.98 -9.87 15.46
N ASP A 166 -8.19 -9.85 14.15
CA ASP A 166 -8.57 -11.04 13.37
C ASP A 166 -7.35 -11.86 12.89
N CYS A 167 -6.12 -11.34 13.07
CA CYS A 167 -4.90 -11.91 12.50
C CYS A 167 -4.11 -12.81 13.46
N LEU A 168 -4.26 -12.67 14.78
CA LEU A 168 -3.43 -13.37 15.78
C LEU A 168 -4.25 -13.76 17.01
N SER A 169 -4.10 -15.00 17.48
CA SER A 169 -4.59 -15.42 18.79
C SER A 169 -3.47 -15.27 19.83
N GLU A 170 -3.81 -14.96 21.10
CA GLU A 170 -2.83 -14.82 22.19
C GLU A 170 -1.92 -16.05 22.37
N ASN A 171 -2.39 -17.25 21.97
CA ASN A 171 -1.61 -18.49 22.05
C ASN A 171 -0.51 -18.58 20.96
N ASP A 172 -0.62 -17.84 19.85
CA ASP A 172 0.41 -17.77 18.81
C ASP A 172 1.64 -16.96 19.27
N LEU A 173 1.51 -16.19 20.35
CA LEU A 173 2.59 -15.40 20.95
C LEU A 173 3.44 -16.24 21.93
N ASP A 174 2.83 -17.23 22.60
CA ASP A 174 3.48 -18.05 23.63
C ASP A 174 4.13 -19.33 23.07
N GLU A 175 3.60 -19.92 21.99
CA GLU A 175 4.25 -20.99 21.22
C GLU A 175 5.31 -20.40 20.27
N MET A 176 6.29 -19.73 20.87
CA MET A 176 7.39 -19.00 20.25
C MET A 176 8.43 -19.94 19.60
N ASN A 177 7.98 -20.90 18.77
CA ASN A 177 8.84 -21.66 17.88
C ASN A 177 9.29 -20.74 16.75
N ILE A 178 10.43 -20.08 17.00
CA ILE A 178 11.18 -19.25 16.06
C ILE A 178 11.37 -19.95 14.69
N GLU A 179 11.34 -21.28 14.62
CA GLU A 179 11.39 -22.06 13.37
C GLU A 179 10.10 -22.02 12.53
N ILE A 180 8.92 -21.94 13.15
CA ILE A 180 7.63 -21.82 12.42
C ILE A 180 7.44 -20.39 11.90
N MET A 181 7.90 -19.38 12.66
CA MET A 181 8.03 -18.01 12.15
C MET A 181 9.07 -17.89 11.02
N ARG A 182 10.13 -18.72 11.02
CA ARG A 182 11.17 -18.74 9.98
C ARG A 182 10.70 -19.43 8.69
N ASN A 183 9.81 -20.42 8.81
CA ASN A 183 9.31 -21.19 7.67
C ASN A 183 8.04 -20.56 7.10
N LYS A 184 8.22 -19.83 5.98
CA LYS A 184 7.29 -19.47 4.86
C LYS A 184 5.83 -19.05 5.14
N LEU A 185 5.15 -19.58 6.15
CA LEU A 185 3.73 -19.44 6.46
C LEU A 185 3.37 -18.11 7.14
N TYR A 186 4.19 -17.57 8.05
CA TYR A 186 3.82 -16.34 8.78
C TYR A 186 4.05 -15.05 7.98
N LYS A 187 5.08 -15.01 7.13
CA LYS A 187 5.46 -13.81 6.34
C LYS A 187 4.42 -13.44 5.28
N ALA A 188 3.71 -14.45 4.76
CA ALA A 188 2.62 -14.26 3.82
C ALA A 188 1.26 -14.26 4.53
N SER A 189 1.02 -15.09 5.55
CA SER A 189 -0.36 -15.30 6.02
C SER A 189 -0.90 -14.20 6.92
N SER A 190 -0.20 -13.80 7.98
CA SER A 190 -0.67 -12.73 8.88
C SER A 190 -0.62 -11.35 8.20
N CYS A 191 0.36 -11.14 7.32
CA CYS A 191 0.53 -9.90 6.57
C CYS A 191 -0.48 -9.76 5.43
N ASN A 192 -0.79 -10.85 4.70
CA ASN A 192 -1.88 -10.82 3.73
C ASN A 192 -3.23 -10.69 4.44
N LEU A 193 -3.44 -11.30 5.62
CA LEU A 193 -4.66 -11.09 6.40
C LEU A 193 -4.87 -9.61 6.77
N MET A 194 -3.82 -8.89 7.20
CA MET A 194 -3.94 -7.46 7.45
C MET A 194 -4.34 -6.67 6.20
N ILE A 195 -3.78 -7.04 5.05
CA ILE A 195 -4.11 -6.39 3.78
C ILE A 195 -5.52 -6.77 3.32
N ILE A 196 -5.98 -8.00 3.58
CA ILE A 196 -7.35 -8.45 3.31
C ILE A 196 -8.33 -7.64 4.18
N SER A 197 -8.10 -7.59 5.49
CA SER A 197 -8.93 -6.82 6.43
C SER A 197 -8.93 -5.33 6.08
N TYR A 198 -7.78 -4.79 5.68
CA TYR A 198 -7.66 -3.43 5.16
C TYR A 198 -8.48 -3.22 3.89
N LEU A 199 -8.34 -4.09 2.87
CA LEU A 199 -9.06 -3.96 1.60
C LEU A 199 -10.57 -4.12 1.79
N GLU A 200 -11.00 -5.04 2.65
CA GLU A 200 -12.40 -5.24 2.97
C GLU A 200 -12.98 -4.07 3.77
N ALA A 201 -12.24 -3.54 4.75
CA ALA A 201 -12.66 -2.36 5.49
C ALA A 201 -12.70 -1.12 4.59
N PHE A 202 -11.74 -0.96 3.68
CA PHE A 202 -11.72 0.16 2.74
C PHE A 202 -12.84 0.04 1.71
N TYR A 203 -13.14 -1.17 1.24
CA TYR A 203 -14.29 -1.42 0.37
C TYR A 203 -15.61 -1.08 1.08
N LYS A 204 -15.80 -1.56 2.33
CA LYS A 204 -16.97 -1.23 3.16
C LYS A 204 -17.08 0.27 3.44
N PHE A 205 -15.95 0.93 3.70
CA PHE A 205 -15.92 2.39 3.88
C PHE A 205 -16.40 3.11 2.62
N CYS A 206 -15.87 2.76 1.45
CA CYS A 206 -16.31 3.35 0.18
C CYS A 206 -17.78 3.05 -0.13
N GLU A 207 -18.28 1.85 0.20
CA GLU A 207 -19.69 1.49 0.06
C GLU A 207 -20.59 2.32 0.97
N ASN A 208 -20.16 2.56 2.22
CA ASN A 208 -20.87 3.40 3.18
C ASN A 208 -20.91 4.87 2.77
N GLN A 209 -19.86 5.40 2.14
CA GLN A 209 -19.86 6.76 1.58
C GLN A 209 -20.89 6.90 0.46
N GLY A 210 -21.07 5.84 -0.34
CA GLY A 210 -22.06 5.81 -1.43
C GLY A 210 -21.76 6.80 -2.57
N GLY A 211 -22.75 6.99 -3.43
CA GLY A 211 -22.69 7.91 -4.58
C GLY A 211 -21.56 7.60 -5.56
N THR A 212 -21.07 8.64 -6.24
CA THR A 212 -20.01 8.55 -7.26
C THR A 212 -18.70 7.96 -6.71
N THR A 213 -18.37 8.24 -5.44
CA THR A 213 -17.17 7.69 -4.78
C THR A 213 -17.23 6.17 -4.73
N ALA A 214 -18.36 5.60 -4.32
CA ALA A 214 -18.53 4.16 -4.28
C ALA A 214 -18.47 3.54 -5.69
N GLU A 215 -19.13 4.16 -6.67
CA GLU A 215 -19.18 3.68 -8.05
C GLU A 215 -17.80 3.60 -8.71
N ILE A 216 -16.93 4.57 -8.44
CA ILE A 216 -15.57 4.62 -9.02
C ILE A 216 -14.57 3.79 -8.21
N MET A 217 -14.61 3.86 -6.87
CA MET A 217 -13.62 3.15 -6.04
C MET A 217 -13.86 1.65 -5.96
N ARG A 218 -15.11 1.18 -6.03
CA ARG A 218 -15.40 -0.27 -5.94
C ARG A 218 -14.72 -1.08 -7.06
N PRO A 219 -14.79 -0.70 -8.35
CA PRO A 219 -14.05 -1.38 -9.42
C PRO A 219 -12.53 -1.40 -9.19
N ILE A 220 -11.96 -0.29 -8.69
CA ILE A 220 -10.52 -0.19 -8.43
C ILE A 220 -10.11 -1.16 -7.31
N LEU A 221 -10.85 -1.18 -6.21
CA LEU A 221 -10.57 -2.08 -5.08
C LEU A 221 -10.81 -3.55 -5.44
N LYS A 222 -11.82 -3.83 -6.25
CA LYS A 222 -12.05 -5.18 -6.82
C LYS A 222 -10.86 -5.65 -7.63
N PHE A 223 -10.37 -4.81 -8.54
CA PHE A 223 -9.18 -5.11 -9.33
C PHE A 223 -7.94 -5.34 -8.46
N GLU A 224 -7.74 -4.54 -7.42
CA GLU A 224 -6.63 -4.72 -6.48
C GLU A 224 -6.73 -6.05 -5.71
N ALA A 225 -7.93 -6.41 -5.26
CA ALA A 225 -8.20 -7.70 -4.62
C ALA A 225 -7.92 -8.87 -5.57
N ASP A 226 -8.41 -8.79 -6.81
CA ASP A 226 -8.23 -9.84 -7.81
C ASP A 226 -6.76 -10.00 -8.21
N ARG A 227 -6.05 -8.88 -8.43
CA ARG A 227 -4.60 -8.87 -8.67
C ARG A 227 -3.85 -9.60 -7.56
N ARG A 228 -4.19 -9.33 -6.30
CA ARG A 228 -3.56 -10.02 -5.15
C ARG A 228 -3.85 -11.51 -5.14
N ALA A 229 -5.08 -11.92 -5.41
CA ALA A 229 -5.43 -13.35 -5.49
C ALA A 229 -4.59 -14.09 -6.55
N PHE A 230 -4.42 -13.50 -7.74
CA PHE A 230 -3.56 -14.07 -8.79
C PHE A 230 -2.09 -14.14 -8.37
N ILE A 231 -1.53 -13.05 -7.84
CA ILE A 231 -0.13 -12.98 -7.42
C ILE A 231 0.17 -13.97 -6.28
N ILE A 232 -0.72 -14.10 -5.30
CA ILE A 232 -0.59 -15.08 -4.21
C ILE A 232 -0.57 -16.50 -4.76
N THR A 233 -1.49 -16.82 -5.69
CA THR A 233 -1.58 -18.15 -6.29
C THR A 233 -0.30 -18.51 -7.05
N ILE A 234 0.17 -17.60 -7.90
CA ILE A 234 1.41 -17.77 -8.68
C ILE A 234 2.62 -17.95 -7.75
N ASN A 235 2.75 -17.09 -6.74
CA ASN A 235 3.88 -17.12 -5.82
C ASN A 235 3.82 -18.30 -4.83
N SER A 236 2.66 -18.96 -4.68
CA SER A 236 2.51 -20.16 -3.86
C SER A 236 3.10 -21.41 -4.49
N PHE A 237 3.31 -21.42 -5.82
CA PHE A 237 3.89 -22.56 -6.51
C PHE A 237 5.33 -22.81 -6.06
N GLY A 238 5.64 -24.05 -5.66
CA GLY A 238 6.94 -24.42 -5.11
C GLY A 238 7.15 -24.04 -3.64
N THR A 239 6.11 -23.62 -2.94
CA THR A 239 6.10 -23.42 -1.48
C THR A 239 5.39 -24.58 -0.77
N GLU A 240 5.52 -24.67 0.55
CA GLU A 240 4.85 -25.68 1.38
C GLU A 240 3.42 -25.27 1.78
N LEU A 241 2.87 -24.23 1.14
CA LEU A 241 1.56 -23.70 1.45
C LEU A 241 0.46 -24.66 0.96
N SER A 242 -0.40 -25.11 1.88
CA SER A 242 -1.55 -25.95 1.52
C SER A 242 -2.61 -25.17 0.75
N LYS A 243 -3.47 -25.87 0.00
CA LYS A 243 -4.60 -25.26 -0.73
C LYS A 243 -5.57 -24.53 0.20
N GLU A 244 -5.78 -25.06 1.41
CA GLU A 244 -6.65 -24.46 2.42
C GLU A 244 -6.07 -23.19 3.03
N GLU A 245 -4.76 -23.19 3.33
CA GLU A 245 -4.07 -21.99 3.82
C GLU A 245 -4.05 -20.91 2.74
N ARG A 246 -3.79 -21.29 1.49
CA ARG A 246 -3.84 -20.37 0.35
C ARG A 246 -5.20 -19.71 0.19
N ALA A 247 -6.29 -20.46 0.35
CA ALA A 247 -7.65 -19.92 0.27
C ALA A 247 -7.94 -18.83 1.31
N LYS A 248 -7.35 -18.93 2.52
CA LYS A 248 -7.49 -17.94 3.59
C LYS A 248 -6.77 -16.62 3.28
N LEU A 249 -5.87 -16.60 2.29
CA LEU A 249 -5.09 -15.41 1.92
C LEU A 249 -5.75 -14.56 0.83
N TYR A 250 -6.93 -14.94 0.36
CA TYR A 250 -7.61 -14.21 -0.70
C TYR A 250 -8.56 -13.15 -0.14
N PRO A 251 -8.49 -11.89 -0.62
CA PRO A 251 -9.49 -10.89 -0.28
C PRO A 251 -10.86 -11.27 -0.86
N THR A 252 -11.94 -11.11 -0.07
CA THR A 252 -13.29 -11.52 -0.49
C THR A 252 -14.08 -10.41 -1.20
N CYS A 253 -13.51 -9.22 -1.36
CA CYS A 253 -14.18 -8.05 -1.94
C CYS A 253 -14.02 -7.91 -3.47
N GLY A 254 -13.35 -8.86 -4.14
CA GLY A 254 -13.05 -8.88 -5.58
C GLY A 254 -14.17 -9.36 -6.50
N THR A 255 -13.93 -9.40 -7.81
CA THR A 255 -14.85 -10.03 -8.78
C THR A 255 -14.73 -11.54 -8.83
N LEU A 256 -13.57 -12.07 -8.43
CA LEU A 256 -13.31 -13.51 -8.36
C LEU A 256 -14.07 -14.20 -7.22
N HIS A 257 -14.58 -13.45 -6.24
CA HIS A 257 -15.35 -14.03 -5.14
C HIS A 257 -16.78 -14.35 -5.58
N PRO A 258 -17.34 -15.55 -5.27
CA PRO A 258 -16.74 -16.66 -4.52
C PRO A 258 -16.06 -17.73 -5.38
N GLU A 259 -16.51 -17.93 -6.62
CA GLU A 259 -16.18 -19.11 -7.43
C GLU A 259 -14.75 -19.08 -7.99
N GLY A 260 -14.30 -17.93 -8.50
CA GLY A 260 -12.95 -17.74 -9.03
C GLY A 260 -11.87 -17.94 -7.97
N LEU A 261 -12.12 -17.51 -6.73
CA LEU A 261 -11.21 -17.76 -5.61
C LEU A 261 -11.09 -19.26 -5.29
N HIS A 262 -12.19 -20.01 -5.36
CA HIS A 262 -12.16 -21.46 -5.16
C HIS A 262 -11.39 -22.18 -6.29
N LEU A 263 -11.52 -21.71 -7.53
CA LEU A 263 -10.76 -22.25 -8.65
C LEU A 263 -9.26 -21.95 -8.50
N LEU A 264 -8.90 -20.72 -8.10
CA LEU A 264 -7.51 -20.34 -7.81
C LEU A 264 -6.93 -21.12 -6.62
N ALA A 265 -7.71 -21.33 -5.57
CA ALA A 265 -7.31 -22.13 -4.42
C ALA A 265 -6.97 -23.59 -4.79
N ASN A 266 -7.54 -24.10 -5.88
CA ASN A 266 -7.30 -25.46 -6.36
C ASN A 266 -6.26 -25.57 -7.47
N ALA A 267 -5.82 -24.45 -8.04
CA ALA A 267 -4.87 -24.43 -9.15
C ALA A 267 -3.48 -24.94 -8.73
N ASP A 268 -2.91 -25.83 -9.52
CA ASP A 268 -1.60 -26.46 -9.29
C ASP A 268 -0.54 -25.99 -10.29
N ASP A 269 -0.95 -25.34 -11.39
CA ASP A 269 -0.06 -24.84 -12.43
C ASP A 269 -0.51 -23.48 -12.99
N TYR A 270 0.37 -22.86 -13.78
CA TYR A 270 0.14 -21.56 -14.40
C TYR A 270 -0.96 -21.58 -15.46
N GLU A 271 -1.16 -22.70 -16.17
CA GLU A 271 -2.19 -22.82 -17.20
C GLU A 271 -3.59 -22.81 -16.59
N GLN A 272 -3.77 -23.46 -15.44
CA GLN A 272 -5.02 -23.43 -14.68
C GLN A 272 -5.34 -22.03 -14.18
N VAL A 273 -4.34 -21.29 -13.67
CA VAL A 273 -4.53 -19.90 -13.26
C VAL A 273 -4.94 -19.02 -14.45
N LYS A 274 -4.34 -19.25 -15.62
CA LYS A 274 -4.71 -18.56 -16.86
C LYS A 274 -6.13 -18.89 -17.31
N CYS A 275 -6.54 -20.16 -17.27
CA CYS A 275 -7.91 -20.56 -17.58
C CYS A 275 -8.95 -19.86 -16.67
N VAL A 276 -8.63 -19.68 -15.39
CA VAL A 276 -9.48 -18.90 -14.47
C VAL A 276 -9.51 -17.42 -14.89
N ALA A 277 -8.36 -16.83 -15.22
CA ALA A 277 -8.32 -15.45 -15.68
C ALA A 277 -9.13 -15.23 -16.97
N ASP A 278 -9.01 -16.13 -17.94
CA ASP A 278 -9.75 -16.07 -19.22
C ASP A 278 -11.27 -16.19 -19.02
N TYR A 279 -11.73 -16.89 -17.97
CA TYR A 279 -13.16 -17.00 -17.64
C TYR A 279 -13.75 -15.69 -17.07
N TYR A 280 -12.92 -14.85 -16.44
CA TYR A 280 -13.32 -13.59 -15.81
C TYR A 280 -12.86 -12.34 -16.60
N ALA A 281 -12.34 -12.51 -17.82
CA ALA A 281 -11.84 -11.45 -18.70
C ALA A 281 -12.94 -10.63 -19.38
#